data_AF-W9GJS5-F1
#
_entry.id   AF-W9GJS5-F1
#
_cell.length_a   1.000
_cell.length_b   1.000
_cell.length_c   1.000
_cell.angle_alpha   90.00
_cell.angle_beta   90.00
_cell.angle_gamma   90.00
#
_symmetry.space_group_name_H-M   'P 1'
#
loop_
_entity.id
_entity.type
_entity.pdbx_description
1 polymer ?
#
loop_
_entity_poly.entity_id
_entity_poly.type
_entity_poly.pdbx_seq_one_letter_code
_entity_poly.pdbx_strand_id
1 'polypeptide(L)'
;MTPPPTSTPWHSPDRRGPLGPTGRPQCTARSKRSGERCQAYPIHGGTVCVAHGGRAPQVRAKAARRLAVEEVETEIRNSLAFESFEGITDPLQVMAELAERALATERALAARVNDLAQDDRLRYKAAGAGTEQLRAEVALWERWHKQAAHLADRLAGHNFEERRTRVTEQQGAIFVEALRAIFARLTLTPEQQALLGTVVPEELRRVGAIRGELA
;
A
#
# COMPACT_ATOMS: atom_id res chain seq x y z
N MET A 1 25.24 -17.01 -14.33
CA MET A 1 24.42 -16.62 -13.15
C MET A 1 24.68 -15.15 -12.88
N THR A 2 23.79 -14.28 -13.35
CA THR A 2 23.80 -12.85 -13.07
C THR A 2 23.28 -12.62 -11.65
N PRO A 3 23.93 -11.78 -10.82
CA PRO A 3 23.42 -11.48 -9.49
C PRO A 3 22.08 -10.72 -9.61
N PRO A 4 21.13 -10.93 -8.69
CA PRO A 4 19.86 -10.20 -8.70
C PRO A 4 20.12 -8.70 -8.48
N PRO A 5 19.29 -7.81 -9.05
CA PRO A 5 19.41 -6.39 -8.79
C PRO A 5 19.19 -6.15 -7.30
N THR A 6 20.15 -5.50 -6.66
CA THR A 6 20.02 -5.01 -5.28
C THR A 6 18.80 -4.11 -5.23
N SER A 7 17.73 -4.58 -4.59
CA SER A 7 16.59 -3.74 -4.25
C SER A 7 17.11 -2.62 -3.36
N THR A 8 17.15 -1.41 -3.90
CA THR A 8 17.43 -0.21 -3.11
C THR A 8 16.43 -0.22 -1.95
N PRO A 9 16.88 -0.17 -0.67
CA PRO A 9 15.95 -0.03 0.44
C PRO A 9 15.12 1.23 0.20
N TRP A 10 13.88 1.25 0.67
CA TRP A 10 13.09 2.47 0.78
C TRP A 10 13.78 3.42 1.77
N HIS A 11 14.91 4.00 1.38
CA HIS A 11 15.55 5.08 2.09
C HIS A 11 14.63 6.27 1.90
N SER A 12 13.93 6.66 2.97
CA SER A 12 13.44 8.03 3.10
C SER A 12 14.63 8.93 2.76
N PRO A 13 14.56 9.75 1.68
CA PRO A 13 15.65 10.66 1.37
C PRO A 13 15.84 11.51 2.63
N ASP A 14 17.07 11.55 3.15
CA ASP A 14 17.39 12.27 4.39
C ASP A 14 16.77 13.68 4.31
N ARG A 15 15.72 13.89 5.09
CA ARG A 15 14.90 15.12 5.04
C ARG A 15 15.62 16.29 5.69
N ARG A 16 16.71 15.99 6.41
CA ARG A 16 17.68 16.96 6.88
C ARG A 16 18.48 17.43 5.66
N GLY A 17 18.65 18.74 5.50
CA GLY A 17 19.52 19.27 4.44
C GLY A 17 20.89 18.59 4.48
N PRO A 18 21.61 18.49 3.34
CA PRO A 18 22.81 17.67 3.22
C PRO A 18 23.80 17.93 4.36
N LEU A 19 24.38 16.88 4.91
CA LEU A 19 25.31 17.01 6.04
C LEU A 19 26.57 17.78 5.61
N GLY A 20 27.10 18.60 6.51
CA GLY A 20 28.40 19.24 6.33
C GLY A 20 29.55 18.26 6.59
N PRO A 21 30.81 18.70 6.37
CA PRO A 21 32.01 17.90 6.67
C PRO A 21 32.10 17.44 8.14
N THR A 22 31.41 18.14 9.05
CA THR A 22 31.34 17.84 10.48
C THR A 22 30.19 16.89 10.86
N GLY A 23 29.46 16.35 9.88
CA GLY A 23 28.28 15.51 10.13
C GLY A 23 27.06 16.26 10.65
N ARG A 24 27.11 17.60 10.72
CA ARG A 24 25.98 18.44 11.17
C ARG A 24 25.22 19.04 9.97
N PRO A 25 23.90 19.29 10.07
CA PRO A 25 23.16 19.94 9.00
C PRO A 25 23.72 21.34 8.71
N GLN A 26 23.96 21.64 7.44
CA GLN A 26 24.46 22.94 7.00
C GLN A 26 23.54 23.56 5.96
N CYS A 27 23.58 24.88 5.87
CA CYS A 27 22.91 25.61 4.80
C CYS A 27 23.39 25.11 3.42
N THR A 28 22.45 24.90 2.50
CA THR A 28 22.75 24.46 1.13
C THR A 28 23.25 25.58 0.22
N ALA A 29 23.21 26.84 0.67
CA ALA A 29 23.69 27.96 -0.11
C ALA A 29 25.22 27.97 -0.17
N ARG A 30 25.74 28.50 -1.28
CA ARG A 30 27.17 28.72 -1.51
C ARG A 30 27.46 30.21 -1.51
N SER A 31 28.61 30.59 -0.95
CA SER A 31 29.12 31.96 -0.98
C SER A 31 29.43 32.36 -2.42
N LYS A 32 28.93 33.52 -2.87
CA LYS A 32 29.28 34.06 -4.19
C LYS A 32 30.75 34.50 -4.29
N ARG A 33 31.39 34.83 -3.15
CA ARG A 33 32.76 35.33 -3.11
C ARG A 33 33.80 34.20 -3.07
N SER A 34 33.52 33.14 -2.32
CA SER A 34 34.46 32.02 -2.13
C SER A 34 34.06 30.73 -2.84
N GLY A 35 32.82 30.61 -3.36
CA GLY A 35 32.26 29.36 -3.91
C GLY A 35 31.95 28.28 -2.86
N GLU A 36 32.47 28.46 -1.65
CA GLU A 36 32.33 27.54 -0.53
C GLU A 36 30.92 27.47 0.02
N ARG A 37 30.60 26.30 0.59
CA ARG A 37 29.30 26.08 1.25
C ARG A 37 29.17 26.92 2.51
N CYS A 38 28.00 27.50 2.73
CA CYS A 38 27.69 28.22 3.94
C CYS A 38 27.74 27.29 5.16
N GLN A 39 28.60 27.63 6.12
CA GLN A 39 28.81 26.83 7.35
C GLN A 39 27.69 27.04 8.40
N ALA A 40 26.76 27.97 8.17
CA ALA A 40 25.67 28.24 9.10
C ALA A 40 24.63 27.11 9.11
N TYR A 41 23.96 26.94 10.25
CA TYR A 41 22.86 26.00 10.40
C TYR A 41 21.64 26.44 9.58
N PRO A 42 20.94 25.51 8.93
CA PRO A 42 19.65 25.80 8.33
C PRO A 42 18.62 26.12 9.41
N ILE A 43 17.53 26.81 9.03
CA ILE A 43 16.36 26.91 9.92
C ILE A 43 15.83 25.49 10.23
N HIS A 44 15.17 25.32 11.37
CA HIS A 44 14.53 24.05 11.71
C HIS A 44 13.50 23.64 10.63
N GLY A 45 13.54 22.38 10.18
CA GLY A 45 12.76 21.87 9.03
C GLY A 45 13.20 22.36 7.64
N GLY A 46 14.14 23.30 7.55
CA GLY A 46 14.61 23.90 6.31
C GLY A 46 15.95 23.36 5.82
N THR A 47 16.41 23.89 4.68
CA THR A 47 17.73 23.56 4.09
C THR A 47 18.66 24.77 3.98
N VAL A 48 18.17 25.97 4.27
CA VAL A 48 18.95 27.22 4.22
C VAL A 48 18.87 27.96 5.54
N CYS A 49 19.94 28.69 5.87
CA CYS A 49 20.00 29.49 7.08
C CYS A 49 19.16 30.77 6.92
N VAL A 50 18.96 31.48 8.04
CA VAL A 50 18.27 32.78 8.07
C VAL A 50 18.85 33.77 7.05
N ALA A 51 20.17 33.85 6.93
CA ALA A 51 20.87 34.79 6.05
C ALA A 51 20.72 34.44 4.54
N HIS A 52 20.53 33.16 4.23
CA HIS A 52 20.39 32.68 2.84
C HIS A 52 18.93 32.31 2.51
N GLY A 53 17.98 33.10 3.00
CA GLY A 53 16.57 33.02 2.61
C GLY A 53 15.70 32.16 3.52
N GLY A 54 16.21 31.66 4.64
CA GLY A 54 15.42 30.89 5.62
C GLY A 54 14.21 31.66 6.18
N ARG A 55 14.24 33.00 6.16
CA ARG A 55 13.10 33.82 6.60
C ARG A 55 12.00 33.96 5.55
N ALA A 56 12.24 33.58 4.29
CA ALA A 56 11.26 33.74 3.24
C ALA A 56 9.97 32.96 3.55
N PRO A 57 8.77 33.55 3.38
CA PRO A 57 7.50 32.90 3.75
C PRO A 57 7.33 31.50 3.17
N GLN A 58 7.65 31.31 1.88
CA GLN A 58 7.58 30.02 1.20
C GLN A 58 8.57 28.98 1.76
N VAL A 59 9.74 29.42 2.25
CA VAL A 59 10.75 28.53 2.86
C VAL A 59 10.28 28.10 4.25
N ARG A 60 9.74 29.03 5.05
CA ARG A 60 9.16 28.73 6.37
C ARG A 60 7.95 27.80 6.25
N ALA A 61 7.07 28.04 5.29
CA ALA A 61 5.90 27.17 5.04
C ALA A 61 6.32 25.74 4.68
N LYS A 62 7.32 25.58 3.79
CA LYS A 62 7.86 24.27 3.43
C LYS A 62 8.56 23.58 4.61
N ALA A 63 9.27 24.34 5.44
CA ALA A 63 9.92 23.83 6.64
C ALA A 63 8.90 23.35 7.68
N ALA A 64 7.86 24.15 7.94
CA ALA A 64 6.75 23.78 8.82
C ALA A 64 6.05 22.50 8.36
N ARG A 65 5.78 22.36 7.06
CA ARG A 65 5.19 21.13 6.49
C ARG A 65 6.06 19.89 6.72
N ARG A 66 7.40 20.03 6.65
CA ARG A 66 8.31 18.91 6.92
C ARG A 66 8.32 18.53 8.39
N LEU A 67 8.33 19.51 9.28
CA LEU A 67 8.28 19.26 10.73
C LEU A 67 6.98 18.57 11.13
N ALA A 68 5.84 19.00 10.59
CA ALA A 68 4.56 18.33 10.83
C ALA A 68 4.57 16.86 10.39
N VAL A 69 5.20 16.56 9.25
CA VAL A 69 5.35 15.15 8.81
C VAL A 69 6.31 14.38 9.72
N GLU A 70 7.42 14.99 10.14
CA GLU A 70 8.39 14.37 11.05
C GLU A 70 7.79 14.08 12.44
N GLU A 71 6.93 14.97 12.93
CA GLU A 71 6.18 14.79 14.17
C GLU A 71 5.26 13.57 14.09
N VAL A 72 4.42 13.49 13.06
CA VAL A 72 3.53 12.33 12.83
C VAL A 72 4.33 11.04 12.63
N GLU A 73 5.45 11.08 11.91
CA GLU A 73 6.31 9.89 11.73
C GLU A 73 6.96 9.44 13.04
N THR A 74 7.32 10.39 13.91
CA THR A 74 7.89 10.09 15.22
C THR A 74 6.82 9.52 16.14
N GLU A 75 5.61 10.08 16.12
CA GLU A 75 4.45 9.54 16.82
C GLU A 75 4.17 8.10 16.41
N ILE A 76 4.04 7.83 15.11
CA ILE A 76 3.82 6.47 14.57
C ILE A 76 4.97 5.54 14.95
N ARG A 77 6.23 6.00 14.83
CA ARG A 77 7.38 5.16 15.22
C ARG A 77 7.33 4.80 16.71
N ASN A 78 6.96 5.76 17.55
CA ASN A 78 6.86 5.55 18.99
C ASN A 78 5.70 4.63 19.35
N SER A 79 4.55 4.72 18.66
CA SER A 79 3.43 3.81 18.88
C SER A 79 3.80 2.37 18.54
N LEU A 80 4.55 2.16 17.45
CA LEU A 80 4.99 0.83 17.01
C LEU A 80 6.22 0.30 17.77
N ALA A 81 6.90 1.11 18.59
CA ALA A 81 8.20 0.76 19.18
C ALA A 81 8.16 -0.47 20.12
N PHE A 82 6.99 -0.74 20.70
CA PHE A 82 6.77 -1.87 21.62
C PHE A 82 5.84 -2.94 21.05
N GLU A 83 5.38 -2.77 19.80
CA GLU A 83 4.55 -3.77 19.14
C GLU A 83 5.43 -4.90 18.61
N SER A 84 5.16 -6.14 19.05
CA SER A 84 5.74 -7.33 18.45
C SER A 84 4.87 -7.79 17.30
N PHE A 85 5.44 -7.86 16.10
CA PHE A 85 4.74 -8.37 14.92
C PHE A 85 5.16 -9.81 14.66
N GLU A 86 4.19 -10.70 14.44
CA GLU A 86 4.45 -12.10 14.02
C GLU A 86 4.98 -12.22 12.58
N GLY A 87 5.14 -11.10 11.88
CA GLY A 87 5.52 -11.07 10.47
C GLY A 87 4.30 -11.31 9.56
N ILE A 88 4.55 -11.37 8.25
CA ILE A 88 3.48 -11.59 7.27
C ILE A 88 3.31 -13.10 7.07
N THR A 89 2.24 -13.65 7.64
CA THR A 89 1.93 -15.09 7.59
C THR A 89 1.44 -15.53 6.21
N ASP A 90 0.59 -14.72 5.57
CA ASP A 90 0.11 -14.96 4.20
C ASP A 90 0.39 -13.74 3.30
N PRO A 91 1.57 -13.68 2.67
CA PRO A 91 1.94 -12.55 1.82
C PRO A 91 1.05 -12.38 0.60
N LEU A 92 0.45 -13.46 0.11
CA LEU A 92 -0.40 -13.42 -1.07
C LEU A 92 -1.77 -12.84 -0.73
N GLN A 93 -2.33 -13.22 0.42
CA GLN A 93 -3.56 -12.61 0.93
C GLN A 93 -3.37 -11.10 1.19
N VAL A 94 -2.27 -10.70 1.83
CA VAL A 94 -1.95 -9.27 2.05
C VAL A 94 -1.81 -8.53 0.72
N MET A 95 -1.17 -9.15 -0.29
CA MET A 95 -1.05 -8.56 -1.61
C MET A 95 -2.41 -8.41 -2.31
N ALA A 96 -3.30 -9.39 -2.15
CA ALA A 96 -4.66 -9.35 -2.69
C ALA A 96 -5.46 -8.19 -2.08
N GLU A 97 -5.41 -8.02 -0.77
CA GLU A 97 -6.09 -6.92 -0.06
C GLU A 97 -5.53 -5.53 -0.48
N LEU A 98 -4.22 -5.43 -0.67
CA LEU A 98 -3.60 -4.20 -1.18
C LEU A 98 -4.03 -3.89 -2.62
N ALA A 99 -4.11 -4.92 -3.48
CA ALA A 99 -4.56 -4.77 -4.86
C ALA A 99 -6.04 -4.35 -4.92
N GLU A 100 -6.89 -4.95 -4.08
CA GLU A 100 -8.31 -4.60 -3.98
C GLU A 100 -8.48 -3.12 -3.60
N ARG A 101 -7.79 -2.67 -2.55
CA ARG A 101 -7.81 -1.26 -2.14
C ARG A 101 -7.30 -0.32 -3.23
N ALA A 102 -6.24 -0.70 -3.95
CA ALA A 102 -5.71 0.08 -5.05
C ALA A 102 -6.72 0.20 -6.19
N LEU A 103 -7.41 -0.90 -6.54
CA LEU A 103 -8.45 -0.92 -7.57
C LEU A 103 -9.68 -0.09 -7.16
N ALA A 104 -10.11 -0.18 -5.90
CA ALA A 104 -11.19 0.66 -5.38
C ALA A 104 -10.85 2.16 -5.47
N THR A 105 -9.59 2.51 -5.14
CA THR A 105 -9.10 3.88 -5.23
C THR A 105 -9.04 4.35 -6.68
N GLU A 106 -8.55 3.52 -7.60
CA GLU A 106 -8.52 3.78 -9.03
C GLU A 106 -9.92 4.06 -9.57
N ARG A 107 -10.90 3.22 -9.25
CA ARG A 107 -12.31 3.39 -9.67
C ARG A 107 -12.91 4.69 -9.15
N ALA A 108 -12.69 5.02 -7.89
CA ALA A 108 -13.17 6.26 -7.30
C ALA A 108 -12.57 7.50 -7.97
N LEU A 109 -11.28 7.45 -8.34
CA LEU A 109 -10.61 8.52 -9.08
C LEU A 109 -11.07 8.58 -10.54
N ALA A 110 -11.26 7.43 -11.19
CA ALA A 110 -11.77 7.34 -12.55
C ALA A 110 -13.17 7.99 -12.64
N ALA A 111 -14.05 7.75 -11.66
CA ALA A 111 -15.35 8.41 -11.58
C ALA A 111 -15.21 9.95 -11.55
N ARG A 112 -14.32 10.49 -10.70
CA ARG A 112 -14.07 11.94 -10.64
C ARG A 112 -13.48 12.51 -11.93
N VAL A 113 -12.60 11.76 -12.59
CA VAL A 113 -12.03 12.15 -13.89
C VAL A 113 -13.12 12.16 -14.96
N ASN A 114 -14.02 11.18 -14.96
CA ASN A 114 -15.16 11.14 -15.87
C ASN A 114 -16.10 12.34 -15.65
N ASP A 115 -16.41 12.69 -14.40
CA ASP A 115 -17.22 13.88 -14.08
C ASP A 115 -16.58 15.16 -14.63
N LEU A 116 -15.26 15.32 -14.45
CA LEU A 116 -14.52 16.45 -15.03
C LEU A 116 -14.50 16.45 -16.56
N ALA A 117 -14.45 15.27 -17.18
CA ALA A 117 -14.46 15.13 -18.63
C ALA A 117 -15.82 15.52 -19.23
N GLN A 118 -16.92 15.18 -18.57
CA GLN A 118 -18.28 15.56 -19.00
C GLN A 118 -18.45 17.08 -19.09
N ASP A 119 -17.80 17.82 -18.20
CA ASP A 119 -17.86 19.28 -18.16
C ASP A 119 -16.72 19.98 -18.93
N ASP A 120 -15.85 19.26 -19.65
CA ASP A 120 -14.61 19.79 -20.28
C ASP A 120 -13.66 20.50 -19.29
N ARG A 121 -13.61 20.03 -18.05
CA ARG A 121 -12.87 20.63 -16.92
C ARG A 121 -11.56 19.94 -16.56
N LEU A 122 -11.10 19.00 -17.40
CA LEU A 122 -9.85 18.24 -17.18
C LEU A 122 -8.61 19.13 -17.09
N ARG A 123 -8.67 20.32 -17.67
CA ARG A 123 -7.55 21.27 -17.76
C ARG A 123 -7.91 22.63 -17.17
N TYR A 124 -6.89 23.40 -16.80
CA TYR A 124 -7.04 24.76 -16.36
C TYR A 124 -5.79 25.59 -16.66
N LYS A 125 -5.94 26.91 -16.71
CA LYS A 125 -4.83 27.86 -16.77
C LYS A 125 -4.75 28.60 -15.45
N ALA A 126 -3.73 28.29 -14.64
CA ALA A 126 -3.50 29.02 -13.40
C ALA A 126 -2.91 30.40 -13.69
N ALA A 127 -3.30 31.41 -12.91
CA ALA A 127 -2.70 32.74 -13.02
C ALA A 127 -1.17 32.64 -12.82
N GLY A 128 -0.40 33.09 -13.83
CA GLY A 128 1.06 33.06 -13.80
C GLY A 128 1.71 31.73 -14.23
N ALA A 129 0.96 30.68 -14.56
CA ALA A 129 1.54 29.40 -15.00
C ALA A 129 2.07 29.43 -16.46
N GLY A 130 1.62 30.37 -17.29
CA GLY A 130 2.03 30.50 -18.69
C GLY A 130 1.60 29.36 -19.63
N THR A 131 1.18 28.22 -19.09
CA THR A 131 0.78 27.01 -19.82
C THR A 131 -0.49 26.40 -19.23
N GLU A 132 -1.18 25.61 -20.06
CA GLU A 132 -2.32 24.79 -19.63
C GLU A 132 -1.84 23.63 -18.74
N GLN A 133 -2.58 23.36 -17.67
CA GLN A 133 -2.25 22.38 -16.63
C GLN A 133 -3.39 21.36 -16.49
N LEU A 134 -3.05 20.11 -16.18
CA LEU A 134 -4.04 19.08 -15.82
C LEU A 134 -4.51 19.26 -14.38
N ARG A 135 -5.79 18.95 -14.14
CA ARG A 135 -6.34 18.83 -12.78
C ARG A 135 -5.63 17.73 -12.00
N ALA A 136 -5.49 17.90 -10.69
CA ALA A 136 -4.73 16.99 -9.84
C ALA A 136 -5.34 15.57 -9.81
N GLU A 137 -6.66 15.47 -9.98
CA GLU A 137 -7.43 14.24 -10.10
C GLU A 137 -6.93 13.37 -11.24
N VAL A 138 -6.58 13.96 -12.40
CA VAL A 138 -6.07 13.24 -13.57
C VAL A 138 -4.70 12.63 -13.26
N ALA A 139 -3.80 13.42 -12.67
CA ALA A 139 -2.47 12.95 -12.29
C ALA A 139 -2.51 11.90 -11.17
N LEU A 140 -3.47 12.02 -10.25
CA LEU A 140 -3.66 11.06 -9.16
C LEU A 140 -4.27 9.76 -9.67
N TRP A 141 -5.25 9.83 -10.57
CA TRP A 141 -5.81 8.67 -11.25
C TRP A 141 -4.74 7.91 -12.02
N GLU A 142 -3.93 8.57 -12.85
CA GLU A 142 -2.87 7.91 -13.62
C GLU A 142 -1.88 7.17 -12.71
N ARG A 143 -1.52 7.78 -11.57
CA ARG A 143 -0.63 7.15 -10.57
C ARG A 143 -1.25 5.90 -9.97
N TRP A 144 -2.50 5.97 -9.52
CA TRP A 144 -3.19 4.84 -8.92
C TRP A 144 -3.54 3.75 -9.93
N HIS A 145 -3.83 4.12 -11.18
CA HIS A 145 -4.04 3.20 -12.28
C HIS A 145 -2.79 2.35 -12.53
N LYS A 146 -1.61 3.00 -12.61
CA LYS A 146 -0.32 2.29 -12.71
C LYS A 146 -0.05 1.39 -11.50
N GLN A 147 -0.36 1.85 -10.29
CA GLN A 147 -0.18 1.06 -9.07
C GLN A 147 -1.12 -0.17 -9.03
N ALA A 148 -2.38 0.01 -9.39
CA ALA A 148 -3.37 -1.07 -9.42
C ALA A 148 -3.01 -2.12 -10.49
N ALA A 149 -2.63 -1.67 -11.69
CA ALA A 149 -2.15 -2.55 -12.75
C ALA A 149 -0.92 -3.35 -12.31
N HIS A 150 0.05 -2.71 -11.64
CA HIS A 150 1.23 -3.39 -11.13
C HIS A 150 0.89 -4.47 -10.09
N LEU A 151 0.00 -4.18 -9.14
CA LEU A 151 -0.40 -5.14 -8.12
C LEU A 151 -1.20 -6.30 -8.70
N ALA A 152 -2.08 -6.04 -9.67
CA ALA A 152 -2.84 -7.08 -10.36
C ALA A 152 -1.92 -8.01 -11.17
N ASP A 153 -0.94 -7.46 -11.89
CA ASP A 153 0.07 -8.23 -12.63
C ASP A 153 0.89 -9.13 -11.70
N ARG A 154 1.31 -8.61 -10.54
CA ARG A 154 2.03 -9.40 -9.52
C ARG A 154 1.20 -10.56 -8.99
N LEU A 155 -0.08 -10.34 -8.70
CA LEU A 155 -0.98 -11.41 -8.25
C LEU A 155 -1.18 -12.49 -9.31
N ALA A 156 -1.37 -12.08 -10.57
CA ALA A 156 -1.49 -13.01 -11.69
C ALA A 156 -0.21 -13.84 -11.86
N GLY A 157 0.96 -13.20 -11.79
CA GLY A 157 2.25 -13.87 -11.93
C GLY A 157 2.62 -14.86 -10.80
N HIS A 158 1.92 -14.83 -9.68
CA HIS A 158 2.15 -15.73 -8.55
C HIS A 158 1.24 -16.98 -8.54
N ASN A 159 0.49 -17.24 -9.62
CA ASN A 159 -0.53 -18.29 -9.68
C ASN A 159 -1.46 -18.25 -8.46
N PHE A 160 -1.79 -17.05 -7.98
CA PHE A 160 -2.55 -16.86 -6.74
C PHE A 160 -3.86 -17.65 -6.76
N GLU A 161 -4.54 -17.64 -7.91
CA GLU A 161 -5.81 -18.35 -8.10
C GLU A 161 -5.67 -19.87 -7.98
N GLU A 162 -4.60 -20.44 -8.56
CA GLU A 162 -4.28 -21.86 -8.45
C GLU A 162 -3.99 -22.24 -7.00
N ARG A 163 -3.19 -21.41 -6.30
CA ARG A 163 -2.88 -21.65 -4.89
C ARG A 163 -4.12 -21.57 -4.01
N ARG A 164 -5.01 -20.61 -4.26
CA ARG A 164 -6.27 -20.42 -3.52
C ARG A 164 -7.23 -21.59 -3.73
N THR A 165 -7.33 -22.05 -4.97
CA THR A 165 -8.10 -23.24 -5.35
C THR A 165 -7.55 -24.47 -4.63
N ARG A 166 -6.22 -24.69 -4.69
CA ARG A 166 -5.56 -25.82 -4.02
C ARG A 166 -5.76 -25.83 -2.51
N VAL A 167 -5.68 -24.68 -1.84
CA VAL A 167 -5.96 -24.58 -0.39
C VAL A 167 -7.41 -24.97 -0.09
N THR A 168 -8.35 -24.51 -0.92
CA THR A 168 -9.78 -24.82 -0.77
C THR A 168 -10.05 -26.31 -0.97
N GLU A 169 -9.42 -26.93 -1.98
CA GLU A 169 -9.50 -28.38 -2.23
C GLU A 169 -8.89 -29.19 -1.08
N GLN A 170 -7.73 -28.77 -0.56
CA GLN A 170 -7.08 -29.40 0.60
C GLN A 170 -7.96 -29.32 1.85
N GLN A 171 -8.59 -28.18 2.12
CA GLN A 171 -9.53 -28.04 3.23
C GLN A 171 -10.75 -28.95 3.06
N GLY A 172 -11.29 -29.06 1.84
CA GLY A 172 -12.36 -30.01 1.53
C GLY A 172 -11.94 -31.46 1.76
N ALA A 173 -10.73 -31.83 1.36
CA ALA A 173 -10.18 -33.18 1.58
C ALA A 173 -10.01 -33.49 3.08
N ILE A 174 -9.44 -32.57 3.86
CA ILE A 174 -9.29 -32.71 5.32
C ILE A 174 -10.66 -32.88 5.99
N PHE A 175 -11.65 -32.09 5.58
CA PHE A 175 -13.00 -32.19 6.10
C PHE A 175 -13.66 -33.55 5.80
N VAL A 176 -13.52 -34.06 4.58
CA VAL A 176 -14.04 -35.38 4.19
C VAL A 176 -13.35 -36.50 5.00
N GLU A 177 -12.03 -36.43 5.18
CA GLU A 177 -11.31 -37.41 5.99
C GLU A 177 -11.71 -37.36 7.46
N ALA A 178 -11.96 -36.16 8.01
CA ALA A 178 -12.48 -36.00 9.36
C ALA A 178 -13.88 -36.64 9.50
N LEU A 179 -14.79 -36.40 8.56
CA LEU A 179 -16.13 -37.02 8.57
C LEU A 179 -16.05 -38.54 8.49
N ARG A 180 -15.21 -39.11 7.61
CA ARG A 180 -15.00 -40.55 7.51
C ARG A 180 -14.49 -41.14 8.83
N ALA A 181 -13.51 -40.49 9.46
CA ALA A 181 -12.98 -40.91 10.75
C ALA A 181 -14.02 -40.86 11.87
N ILE A 182 -14.90 -39.84 11.87
CA ILE A 182 -16.01 -39.72 12.82
C ILE A 182 -16.99 -40.87 12.62
N PHE A 183 -17.50 -41.08 11.40
CA PHE A 183 -18.47 -42.14 11.13
C PHE A 183 -17.94 -43.53 11.44
N ALA A 184 -16.66 -43.79 11.19
CA ALA A 184 -16.01 -45.05 11.56
C ALA A 184 -16.00 -45.29 13.08
N ARG A 185 -15.88 -44.23 13.90
CA ARG A 185 -15.88 -44.33 15.38
C ARG A 185 -17.27 -44.42 15.98
N LEU A 186 -18.31 -43.97 15.28
CA LEU A 186 -19.69 -44.00 15.75
C LEU A 186 -20.34 -45.38 15.65
N THR A 187 -19.62 -46.39 15.14
CA THR A 187 -20.08 -47.80 15.08
C THR A 187 -21.47 -47.94 14.48
N LEU A 188 -21.71 -47.29 13.33
CA LEU A 188 -22.99 -47.31 12.64
C LEU A 188 -23.36 -48.72 12.16
N THR A 189 -24.65 -49.06 12.15
CA THR A 189 -25.12 -50.30 11.52
C THR A 189 -24.95 -50.22 9.99
N PRO A 190 -24.91 -51.36 9.27
CA PRO A 190 -24.82 -51.36 7.81
C PRO A 190 -25.90 -50.51 7.13
N GLU A 191 -27.13 -50.54 7.66
CA GLU A 191 -28.26 -49.77 7.16
C GLU A 191 -28.06 -48.26 7.37
N GLN A 192 -27.53 -47.85 8.53
CA GLN A 192 -27.21 -46.45 8.81
C GLN A 192 -26.05 -45.94 7.95
N GLN A 193 -25.07 -46.80 7.69
CA GLN A 193 -23.90 -46.45 6.87
C GLN A 193 -24.28 -46.23 5.40
N ALA A 194 -25.25 -47.01 4.89
CA ALA A 194 -25.80 -46.83 3.55
C ALA A 194 -26.49 -45.46 3.35
N LEU A 195 -27.06 -44.89 4.42
CA LEU A 195 -27.69 -43.56 4.38
C LEU A 195 -26.70 -42.41 4.28
N LEU A 196 -25.42 -42.60 4.62
CA LEU A 196 -24.42 -41.52 4.58
C LEU A 196 -24.23 -40.93 3.18
N GLY A 197 -24.33 -41.77 2.15
CA GLY A 197 -24.18 -41.36 0.75
C GLY A 197 -25.29 -40.43 0.24
N THR A 198 -26.44 -40.40 0.91
CA THR A 198 -27.57 -39.52 0.56
C THR A 198 -27.71 -38.36 1.54
N VAL A 199 -27.66 -38.63 2.85
CA VAL A 199 -27.88 -37.62 3.90
C VAL A 199 -26.78 -36.57 3.93
N VAL A 200 -25.50 -36.97 3.82
CA VAL A 200 -24.39 -36.01 3.91
C VAL A 200 -24.42 -35.00 2.75
N PRO A 201 -24.57 -35.40 1.47
CA PRO A 201 -24.71 -34.44 0.38
C PRO A 201 -25.97 -33.56 0.45
N GLU A 202 -27.08 -34.07 0.97
CA GLU A 202 -28.31 -33.27 1.18
C GLU A 202 -28.07 -32.15 2.19
N GLU A 203 -27.49 -32.46 3.35
CA GLU A 203 -27.22 -31.47 4.38
C GLU A 203 -26.14 -30.46 3.93
N LEU A 204 -25.10 -30.89 3.22
CA LEU A 204 -24.09 -29.98 2.67
C LEU A 204 -24.70 -29.00 1.65
N ARG A 205 -25.61 -29.46 0.79
CA ARG A 205 -26.34 -28.58 -0.14
C ARG A 205 -27.26 -27.62 0.60
N ARG A 206 -27.96 -28.08 1.63
CA ARG A 206 -28.84 -27.26 2.47
C ARG A 206 -28.07 -26.13 3.14
N VAL A 207 -26.93 -26.45 3.76
CA VAL A 207 -26.06 -25.45 4.41
C VAL A 207 -25.44 -24.49 3.38
N GLY A 208 -25.03 -25.02 2.22
CA GLY A 208 -24.50 -24.20 1.12
C GLY A 208 -25.50 -23.16 0.60
N ALA A 209 -26.78 -23.55 0.45
CA ALA A 209 -27.85 -22.65 0.03
C ALA A 209 -28.07 -21.51 1.04
N ILE A 210 -28.13 -21.83 2.34
CA ILE A 210 -28.29 -20.83 3.42
C ILE A 210 -27.15 -19.80 3.39
N ARG A 211 -25.91 -20.25 3.14
CA ARG A 211 -24.75 -19.36 3.12
C ARG A 211 -24.73 -18.47 1.87
N GLY A 212 -25.29 -18.93 0.74
CA GLY A 212 -25.44 -18.13 -0.48
C GLY A 212 -26.54 -17.07 -0.39
N GLU A 213 -27.52 -17.22 0.50
CA GLU A 213 -28.57 -16.22 0.76
C GLU A 213 -28.13 -15.11 1.75
N LEU A 214 -27.06 -15.35 2.51
CA LEU A 214 -26.54 -14.44 3.55
C LEU A 214 -25.30 -13.64 3.11
N ALA A 215 -24.74 -13.92 1.93
CA ALA A 215 -23.56 -13.25 1.36
C ALA A 215 -23.97 -12.28 0.24
#